data_AF-A0AA39XUQ9-F1
#
_entry.id   AF-A0AA39XUQ9-F1
#
_cell.length_a   1.000
_cell.length_b   1.000
_cell.length_c   1.000
_cell.angle_alpha   90.00
_cell.angle_beta   90.00
_cell.angle_gamma   90.00
#
_symmetry.space_group_name_H-M   'P 1'
#
loop_
_entity.id
_entity.type
_entity.pdbx_description
1 polymer ?
#
loop_
_entity_poly.entity_id
_entity_poly.type
_entity_poly.pdbx_seq_one_letter_code
_entity_poly.pdbx_strand_id
1 'polypeptide(L)'
;MSWSPVLFVHVDFFDEVKKKSERKRLLEAAVAFLPDETRAKIDRQRIQGLAPGEGRKTRTIEEIILGSPFEVNFGYEYGQEKHSRHYAHYPEMAVVQHDCRPNVAFHIDGNFALRTTVARRTQGGEELTIAYIDPMWPKYKRQAWVQKRRGLGKPCGCQKCNPKGGDEEVKKSEERVKKIEEILAKLKNHDSTDITEEMIDEFLVLVDQEKMHTKLSEFYENAALNYNYLGYDVKAKKYADLAVQAGIVEEGPEANGVIANRIFASDIKGHFSYRFTLKRRKGQKT
;
A
#
# COMPACT_ATOMS: atom_id res chain seq x y z
N MET A 1 -9.89 -10.50 -8.75
CA MET A 1 -9.42 -11.10 -10.03
C MET A 1 -8.00 -11.64 -9.84
N SER A 2 -7.45 -12.46 -10.75
CA SER A 2 -6.11 -13.04 -10.64
C SER A 2 -5.37 -13.01 -11.98
N TRP A 3 -4.11 -12.56 -11.99
CA TRP A 3 -3.27 -12.48 -13.19
C TRP A 3 -1.84 -12.88 -12.88
N SER A 4 -1.17 -13.49 -13.85
CA SER A 4 0.27 -13.82 -13.77
C SER A 4 1.12 -12.72 -14.44
N PRO A 5 2.34 -12.48 -13.95
CA PRO A 5 3.21 -11.46 -14.49
C PRO A 5 3.84 -11.94 -15.79
N VAL A 6 4.09 -11.00 -16.71
CA VAL A 6 4.71 -11.29 -18.01
C VAL A 6 6.17 -10.86 -18.08
N LEU A 7 6.61 -10.05 -17.11
CA LEU A 7 7.97 -9.54 -17.03
C LEU A 7 8.32 -9.22 -15.58
N PHE A 8 9.52 -9.63 -15.17
CA PHE A 8 10.16 -9.18 -13.94
C PHE A 8 11.40 -8.38 -14.29
N VAL A 9 11.60 -7.25 -13.60
CA VAL A 9 12.81 -6.42 -13.75
C VAL A 9 13.37 -6.14 -12.37
N HIS A 10 14.60 -6.57 -12.13
CA HIS A 10 15.32 -6.30 -10.89
C HIS A 10 15.34 -4.80 -10.58
N VAL A 11 15.08 -4.38 -9.34
CA VAL A 11 14.98 -2.94 -9.01
C VAL A 11 16.26 -2.18 -9.32
N ASP A 12 17.42 -2.80 -9.10
CA ASP A 12 18.72 -2.17 -9.37
C ASP A 12 19.05 -2.08 -10.86
N PHE A 13 18.29 -2.73 -11.76
CA PHE A 13 18.51 -2.60 -13.21
C PHE A 13 18.53 -1.12 -13.67
N PHE A 14 17.65 -0.31 -13.09
CA PHE A 14 17.56 1.10 -13.42
C PHE A 14 18.72 1.93 -12.84
N ASP A 15 19.36 1.44 -11.78
CA ASP A 15 20.52 2.08 -11.18
C ASP A 15 21.83 1.58 -11.79
N GLU A 16 21.96 0.31 -12.14
CA GLU A 16 23.18 -0.30 -12.68
C GLU A 16 23.35 -0.01 -14.17
N VAL A 17 22.28 -0.11 -14.95
CA VAL A 17 22.32 0.19 -16.38
C VAL A 17 22.11 1.69 -16.59
N LYS A 18 23.20 2.47 -16.45
CA LYS A 18 23.16 3.95 -16.48
C LYS A 18 22.64 4.54 -17.79
N LYS A 19 22.90 3.89 -18.94
CA LYS A 19 22.53 4.40 -20.27
C LYS A 19 21.06 4.11 -20.56
N LYS A 20 20.23 5.17 -20.69
CA LYS A 20 18.80 5.03 -21.05
C LYS A 20 18.56 4.29 -22.37
N SER A 21 19.41 4.49 -23.37
CA SER A 21 19.31 3.79 -24.65
C SER A 21 19.52 2.28 -24.48
N GLU A 22 20.42 1.89 -23.60
CA GLU A 22 20.70 0.49 -23.28
C GLU A 22 19.56 -0.14 -22.47
N ARG A 23 19.03 0.57 -21.47
CA ARG A 23 17.82 0.14 -20.74
C ARG A 23 16.66 -0.10 -21.70
N LYS A 24 16.43 0.85 -22.61
CA LYS A 24 15.41 0.71 -23.65
C LYS A 24 15.67 -0.52 -24.51
N ARG A 25 16.89 -0.69 -25.05
CA ARG A 25 17.25 -1.83 -25.90
C ARG A 25 16.96 -3.18 -25.21
N LEU A 26 17.39 -3.33 -23.96
CA LEU A 26 17.22 -4.56 -23.20
C LEU A 26 15.74 -4.85 -22.87
N LEU A 27 15.00 -3.84 -22.43
CA LEU A 27 13.57 -4.00 -22.12
C LEU A 27 12.73 -4.30 -23.37
N GLU A 28 13.01 -3.63 -24.50
CA GLU A 28 12.33 -3.91 -25.77
C GLU A 28 12.66 -5.31 -26.29
N ALA A 29 13.92 -5.76 -26.17
CA ALA A 29 14.31 -7.13 -26.50
C ALA A 29 13.58 -8.16 -25.64
N ALA A 30 13.45 -7.92 -24.32
CA ALA A 30 12.72 -8.81 -23.42
C ALA A 30 11.23 -8.93 -23.82
N VAL A 31 10.57 -7.80 -24.10
CA VAL A 31 9.17 -7.78 -24.53
C VAL A 31 8.98 -8.45 -25.90
N ALA A 32 9.98 -8.40 -26.79
CA ALA A 32 9.93 -9.04 -28.09
C ALA A 32 9.80 -10.58 -28.00
N PHE A 33 10.20 -11.22 -26.90
CA PHE A 33 10.02 -12.66 -26.69
C PHE A 33 8.61 -13.06 -26.24
N LEU A 34 7.74 -12.11 -25.89
CA LEU A 34 6.38 -12.41 -25.43
C LEU A 34 5.45 -12.83 -26.59
N PRO A 35 4.39 -13.60 -26.33
CA PRO A 35 3.37 -13.90 -27.34
C PRO A 35 2.73 -12.64 -27.95
N ASP A 36 2.26 -12.72 -29.20
CA ASP A 36 1.64 -11.59 -29.92
C ASP A 36 0.51 -10.91 -29.13
N GLU A 37 -0.39 -11.68 -28.54
CA GLU A 37 -1.50 -11.15 -27.75
C GLU A 37 -1.02 -10.37 -26.52
N THR A 38 0.06 -10.82 -25.89
CA THR A 38 0.67 -10.16 -24.74
C THR A 38 1.37 -8.87 -25.16
N ARG A 39 2.11 -8.89 -26.28
CA ARG A 39 2.73 -7.68 -26.84
C ARG A 39 1.68 -6.63 -27.18
N ALA A 40 0.56 -7.02 -27.81
CA ALA A 40 -0.54 -6.13 -28.10
C ALA A 40 -1.16 -5.48 -26.84
N LYS A 41 -1.25 -6.22 -25.71
CA LYS A 41 -1.67 -5.63 -24.43
C LYS A 41 -0.69 -4.56 -23.94
N ILE A 42 0.62 -4.80 -24.05
CA ILE A 42 1.65 -3.84 -23.66
C ILE A 42 1.62 -2.60 -24.58
N ASP A 43 1.47 -2.78 -25.89
CA ASP A 43 1.42 -1.68 -26.85
C ASP A 43 0.22 -0.74 -26.61
N ARG A 44 -0.93 -1.29 -26.21
CA ARG A 44 -2.08 -0.47 -25.76
C ARG A 44 -1.73 0.43 -24.57
N GLN A 45 -0.87 -0.01 -23.66
CA GLN A 45 -0.45 0.82 -22.52
C GLN A 45 0.47 1.96 -22.94
N ARG A 46 1.24 1.78 -24.00
CA ARG A 46 2.15 2.81 -24.51
C ARG A 46 1.42 4.06 -24.98
N ILE A 47 0.17 3.90 -25.42
CA ILE A 47 -0.69 4.97 -25.91
C ILE A 47 -1.77 5.40 -24.90
N GLN A 48 -1.88 4.73 -23.75
CA GLN A 48 -2.92 5.01 -22.76
C GLN A 48 -2.76 6.43 -22.18
N GLY A 49 -3.84 7.20 -22.23
CA GLY A 49 -3.89 8.58 -21.73
C GLY A 49 -3.27 9.63 -22.67
N LEU A 50 -2.78 9.23 -23.85
CA LEU A 50 -2.40 10.16 -24.91
C LEU A 50 -3.66 10.53 -25.72
N ALA A 51 -3.93 11.83 -25.88
CA ALA A 51 -5.00 12.27 -26.77
C ALA A 51 -4.59 12.05 -28.24
N PRO A 52 -5.50 11.67 -29.14
CA PRO A 52 -5.21 11.64 -30.57
C PRO A 52 -4.71 13.01 -31.04
N GLY A 53 -3.56 13.07 -31.70
CA GLY A 53 -2.99 14.31 -32.25
C GLY A 53 -2.13 15.15 -31.29
N GLU A 54 -2.03 14.80 -30.00
CA GLU A 54 -0.94 15.32 -29.18
C GLU A 54 0.35 14.63 -29.64
N GLY A 55 1.29 15.36 -30.25
CA GLY A 55 2.60 14.85 -30.71
C GLY A 55 3.54 14.33 -29.61
N ARG A 56 3.01 13.75 -28.53
CA ARG A 56 3.74 13.11 -27.45
C ARG A 56 4.25 11.75 -27.90
N LYS A 57 5.49 11.44 -27.49
CA LYS A 57 6.06 10.11 -27.65
C LYS A 57 5.26 9.11 -26.81
N THR A 58 4.99 7.95 -27.40
CA THR A 58 4.44 6.78 -26.70
C THR A 58 5.33 6.41 -25.51
N ARG A 59 4.75 5.88 -24.44
CA ARG A 59 5.54 5.44 -23.29
C ARG A 59 6.51 4.34 -23.65
N THR A 60 7.68 4.40 -23.05
CA THR A 60 8.67 3.32 -23.03
C THR A 60 8.26 2.22 -22.05
N ILE A 61 8.79 1.01 -22.21
CA ILE A 61 8.58 -0.08 -21.24
C ILE A 61 9.08 0.32 -19.84
N GLU A 62 10.19 1.05 -19.76
CA GLU A 62 10.70 1.60 -18.50
C GLU A 62 9.67 2.49 -17.79
N GLU A 63 9.01 3.40 -18.51
CA GLU A 63 7.98 4.28 -17.94
C GLU A 63 6.74 3.51 -17.50
N ILE A 64 6.36 2.46 -18.24
CA ILE A 64 5.25 1.57 -17.88
C ILE A 64 5.57 0.82 -16.58
N ILE A 65 6.75 0.23 -16.47
CA ILE A 65 7.19 -0.53 -15.29
C ILE A 65 7.30 0.39 -14.06
N LEU A 66 8.01 1.51 -14.19
CA LEU A 66 8.23 2.46 -13.08
C LEU A 66 6.97 3.26 -12.70
N GLY A 67 5.92 3.19 -13.52
CA GLY A 67 4.60 3.77 -13.25
C GLY A 67 3.59 2.78 -12.68
N SER A 68 4.02 1.57 -12.34
CA SER A 68 3.24 0.48 -11.77
C SER A 68 3.66 0.22 -10.32
N PRO A 69 2.75 -0.13 -9.40
CA PRO A 69 3.09 -0.35 -7.99
C PRO A 69 3.51 -1.79 -7.65
N PHE A 70 3.55 -2.68 -8.63
CA PHE A 70 3.75 -4.10 -8.37
C PHE A 70 5.24 -4.42 -8.20
N GLU A 71 5.62 -4.67 -6.96
CA GLU A 71 6.94 -5.16 -6.59
C GLU A 71 6.79 -6.54 -5.91
N VAL A 72 7.69 -7.45 -6.24
CA VAL A 72 7.81 -8.76 -5.59
C VAL A 72 9.19 -8.88 -4.97
N ASN A 73 9.26 -9.59 -3.85
CA ASN A 73 10.52 -9.95 -3.20
C ASN A 73 10.74 -11.45 -3.40
N PHE A 74 11.80 -11.84 -4.10
CA PHE A 74 12.14 -13.24 -4.33
C PHE A 74 12.93 -13.90 -3.20
N GLY A 75 13.15 -13.19 -2.09
CA GLY A 75 13.80 -13.72 -0.90
C GLY A 75 15.25 -14.11 -1.18
N TYR A 76 16.13 -13.11 -1.29
CA TYR A 76 17.56 -13.34 -1.15
C TYR A 76 17.96 -13.12 0.32
N GLU A 77 19.13 -13.62 0.72
CA GLU A 77 19.69 -13.64 2.09
C GLU A 77 19.22 -12.51 3.04
N TYR A 78 19.01 -12.87 4.31
CA TYR A 78 18.72 -11.92 5.38
C TYR A 78 19.72 -10.75 5.37
N GLY A 79 19.22 -9.51 5.27
CA GLY A 79 20.05 -8.30 5.16
C GLY A 79 20.31 -7.80 3.73
N GLN A 80 19.88 -8.52 2.68
CA GLN A 80 19.98 -8.10 1.27
C GLN A 80 18.61 -7.81 0.63
N GLU A 81 17.63 -7.41 1.45
CA GLU A 81 16.22 -7.22 1.07
C GLU A 81 16.00 -6.28 -0.11
N LYS A 82 16.92 -5.33 -0.34
CA LYS A 82 16.85 -4.44 -1.49
C LYS A 82 17.15 -5.18 -2.80
N HIS A 83 18.16 -6.06 -2.80
CA HIS A 83 18.64 -6.81 -3.97
C HIS A 83 17.79 -8.05 -4.30
N SER A 84 16.72 -8.29 -3.54
CA SER A 84 15.78 -9.36 -3.84
C SER A 84 14.50 -8.86 -4.50
N ARG A 85 14.35 -7.53 -4.65
CA ARG A 85 13.14 -6.90 -5.19
C ARG A 85 13.15 -6.82 -6.71
N HIS A 86 11.99 -7.08 -7.29
CA HIS A 86 11.74 -6.99 -8.71
C HIS A 86 10.44 -6.24 -8.94
N TYR A 87 10.42 -5.36 -9.93
CA TYR A 87 9.18 -4.89 -10.52
C TYR A 87 8.52 -6.03 -11.29
N ALA A 88 7.23 -6.22 -11.11
CA ALA A 88 6.43 -7.20 -11.81
C ALA A 88 5.44 -6.50 -12.75
N HIS A 89 5.35 -6.95 -14.00
CA HIS A 89 4.42 -6.35 -14.97
C HIS A 89 3.21 -7.25 -15.24
N TYR A 90 2.01 -6.69 -15.03
CA TYR A 90 0.72 -7.33 -15.30
C TYR A 90 -0.05 -6.48 -16.32
N PRO A 91 -0.03 -6.82 -17.62
CA PRO A 91 -0.63 -5.98 -18.65
C PRO A 91 -2.13 -5.72 -18.46
N GLU A 92 -2.85 -6.66 -17.86
CA GLU A 92 -4.27 -6.58 -17.56
C GLU A 92 -4.60 -5.48 -16.54
N MET A 93 -3.65 -5.11 -15.69
CA MET A 93 -3.85 -4.10 -14.65
C MET A 93 -3.70 -2.66 -15.14
N ALA A 94 -3.32 -2.46 -16.40
CA ALA A 94 -3.17 -1.12 -16.94
C ALA A 94 -4.47 -0.31 -16.93
N VAL A 95 -5.62 -0.98 -16.96
CA VAL A 95 -6.95 -0.35 -16.94
C VAL A 95 -7.28 0.29 -15.59
N VAL A 96 -6.77 -0.27 -14.50
CA VAL A 96 -7.05 0.22 -13.15
C VAL A 96 -6.33 1.55 -12.97
N GLN A 97 -7.00 2.53 -12.36
CA GLN A 97 -6.42 3.84 -12.13
C GLN A 97 -5.96 4.03 -10.69
N HIS A 98 -5.11 5.04 -10.51
CA HIS A 98 -4.65 5.45 -9.21
C HIS A 98 -5.68 6.34 -8.51
N ASP A 99 -5.98 6.03 -7.25
CA ASP A 99 -6.50 6.99 -6.29
C ASP A 99 -5.62 6.97 -5.03
N CYS A 100 -5.44 8.12 -4.37
CA CYS A 100 -4.71 8.21 -3.10
C CYS A 100 -5.52 7.64 -1.92
N ARG A 101 -6.83 7.45 -2.09
CA ARG A 101 -7.78 6.79 -1.18
C ARG A 101 -8.56 5.72 -1.95
N PRO A 102 -7.88 4.66 -2.39
CA PRO A 102 -8.47 3.63 -3.26
C PRO A 102 -9.60 2.86 -2.58
N ASN A 103 -10.37 2.13 -3.41
CA ASN A 103 -11.41 1.21 -2.95
C ASN A 103 -11.06 -0.27 -3.21
N VAL A 104 -9.93 -0.55 -3.87
CA VAL A 104 -9.40 -1.89 -4.08
C VAL A 104 -8.03 -2.01 -3.44
N ALA A 105 -7.84 -3.05 -2.63
CA ALA A 105 -6.53 -3.50 -2.19
C ALA A 105 -6.01 -4.57 -3.15
N PHE A 106 -4.69 -4.73 -3.18
CA PHE A 106 -4.06 -5.79 -3.95
C PHE A 106 -2.88 -6.41 -3.18
N HIS A 107 -2.63 -7.68 -3.44
CA HIS A 107 -1.42 -8.38 -3.03
C HIS A 107 -0.96 -9.32 -4.14
N ILE A 108 0.30 -9.74 -4.09
CA ILE A 108 0.86 -10.74 -4.99
C ILE A 108 1.10 -12.00 -4.16
N ASP A 109 0.47 -13.11 -4.55
CA ASP A 109 0.57 -14.37 -3.81
C ASP A 109 1.89 -15.13 -4.10
N GLY A 110 2.11 -16.25 -3.41
CA GLY A 110 3.33 -17.06 -3.55
C GLY A 110 3.54 -17.67 -4.95
N ASN A 111 2.51 -17.68 -5.80
CA ASN A 111 2.63 -18.09 -7.22
C ASN A 111 2.84 -16.88 -8.15
N PHE A 112 3.16 -15.72 -7.57
CA PHE A 112 3.23 -14.43 -8.23
C PHE A 112 1.91 -13.99 -8.86
N ALA A 113 0.77 -14.55 -8.45
CA ALA A 113 -0.50 -14.11 -9.00
C ALA A 113 -0.94 -12.82 -8.28
N LEU A 114 -1.20 -11.77 -9.05
CA LEU A 114 -1.76 -10.55 -8.50
C LEU A 114 -3.23 -10.75 -8.16
N ARG A 115 -3.59 -10.54 -6.90
CA ARG A 115 -4.96 -10.62 -6.37
C ARG A 115 -5.48 -9.23 -6.08
N THR A 116 -6.72 -8.97 -6.46
CA THR A 116 -7.42 -7.71 -6.17
C THR A 116 -8.73 -7.97 -5.45
N THR A 117 -8.96 -7.21 -4.37
CA THR A 117 -10.14 -7.33 -3.50
C THR A 117 -10.68 -5.95 -3.17
N VAL A 118 -11.99 -5.79 -3.24
CA VAL A 118 -12.66 -4.53 -2.84
C VAL A 118 -12.53 -4.36 -1.33
N ALA A 119 -11.96 -3.24 -0.90
CA ALA A 119 -11.59 -2.99 0.51
C ALA A 119 -12.66 -2.22 1.31
N ARG A 120 -13.68 -1.70 0.62
CA ARG A 120 -14.85 -1.07 1.25
C ARG A 120 -16.07 -1.22 0.35
N ARG A 121 -17.26 -1.00 0.89
CA ARG A 121 -18.47 -0.95 0.07
C ARG A 121 -18.31 0.06 -1.07
N THR A 122 -18.67 -0.37 -2.28
CA THR A 122 -18.70 0.45 -3.50
C THR A 122 -20.13 0.55 -4.04
N GLN A 123 -20.37 1.57 -4.85
CA GLN A 123 -21.65 1.78 -5.54
C GLN A 123 -21.58 1.29 -6.99
N GLY A 124 -22.73 0.97 -7.58
CA GLY A 124 -22.81 0.65 -9.01
C GLY A 124 -22.32 1.84 -9.85
N GLY A 125 -21.39 1.59 -10.77
CA GLY A 125 -20.77 2.63 -11.60
C GLY A 125 -19.61 3.38 -10.94
N GLU A 126 -19.27 3.10 -9.68
CA GLU A 126 -18.07 3.62 -9.05
C GLU A 126 -16.81 2.99 -9.67
N GLU A 127 -15.84 3.82 -10.07
CA GLU A 127 -14.57 3.34 -10.62
C GLU A 127 -13.76 2.59 -9.55
N LEU A 128 -13.22 1.42 -9.92
CA LEU A 128 -12.32 0.66 -9.07
C LEU A 128 -10.89 1.17 -9.23
N THR A 129 -10.27 1.56 -8.11
CA THR A 129 -8.95 2.19 -8.08
C THR A 129 -8.06 1.53 -7.03
N ILE A 130 -6.75 1.57 -7.28
CA ILE A 130 -5.71 1.11 -6.34
C ILE A 130 -4.75 2.26 -6.00
N ALA A 131 -4.04 2.14 -4.89
CA ALA A 131 -2.95 3.06 -4.58
C ALA A 131 -1.68 2.64 -5.34
N TYR A 132 -1.07 3.55 -6.10
CA TYR A 132 0.19 3.30 -6.80
C TYR A 132 1.42 3.64 -5.95
N ILE A 133 1.15 4.32 -4.85
CA ILE A 133 2.08 4.93 -3.94
C ILE A 133 1.49 4.81 -2.55
N ASP A 134 2.33 4.95 -1.52
CA ASP A 134 1.86 4.94 -0.14
C ASP A 134 0.82 6.05 0.10
N PRO A 135 -0.42 5.70 0.52
CA PRO A 135 -1.46 6.67 0.87
C PRO A 135 -1.07 7.65 1.98
N MET A 136 -0.10 7.30 2.83
CA MET A 136 0.40 8.16 3.91
C MET A 136 1.33 9.28 3.42
N TRP A 137 1.93 9.15 2.23
CA TRP A 137 2.83 10.19 1.73
C TRP A 137 2.15 11.56 1.70
N PRO A 138 2.85 12.66 2.01
CA PRO A 138 2.30 14.01 1.92
C PRO A 138 1.94 14.40 0.47
N LYS A 139 0.99 15.31 0.29
CA LYS A 139 0.42 15.72 -1.02
C LYS A 139 1.50 16.06 -2.03
N TYR A 140 2.53 16.81 -1.65
CA TYR A 140 3.58 17.21 -2.58
C TYR A 140 4.31 15.99 -3.17
N LYS A 141 4.56 14.96 -2.35
CA LYS A 141 5.24 13.73 -2.77
C LYS A 141 4.32 12.87 -3.64
N ARG A 142 3.03 12.76 -3.28
CA ARG A 142 2.01 12.09 -4.11
C ARG A 142 1.89 12.75 -5.48
N GLN A 143 1.79 14.07 -5.50
CA GLN A 143 1.67 14.88 -6.72
C GLN A 143 2.90 14.73 -7.62
N ALA A 144 4.10 14.91 -7.05
CA ALA A 144 5.35 14.78 -7.80
C ALA A 144 5.51 13.37 -8.42
N TRP A 145 5.17 12.32 -7.68
CA TRP A 145 5.23 10.95 -8.20
C TRP A 145 4.24 10.76 -9.35
N VAL A 146 2.96 11.11 -9.16
CA VAL A 146 1.93 10.93 -10.19
C VAL A 146 2.30 11.73 -11.44
N GLN A 147 2.66 12.99 -11.28
CA GLN A 147 3.06 13.86 -12.39
C GLN A 147 4.20 13.25 -13.21
N LYS A 148 5.22 12.71 -12.53
CA LYS A 148 6.41 12.13 -13.15
C LYS A 148 6.16 10.76 -13.78
N ARG A 149 5.37 9.89 -13.13
CA ARG A 149 5.30 8.45 -13.45
C ARG A 149 4.01 8.04 -14.17
N ARG A 150 2.86 8.64 -13.82
CA ARG A 150 1.55 8.14 -14.28
C ARG A 150 0.68 9.19 -14.98
N GLY A 151 0.76 10.45 -14.59
CA GLY A 151 -0.11 11.53 -15.06
C GLY A 151 0.34 12.21 -16.36
N LEU A 152 1.39 11.72 -17.02
CA LEU A 152 1.92 12.31 -18.27
C LEU A 152 2.24 13.80 -18.12
N GLY A 153 2.88 14.17 -17.01
CA GLY A 153 3.17 15.56 -16.67
C GLY A 153 2.02 16.31 -15.97
N LYS A 154 0.85 15.67 -15.77
CA LYS A 154 -0.27 16.24 -15.01
C LYS A 154 -0.30 15.75 -13.56
N PRO A 155 -0.66 16.62 -12.60
CA PRO A 155 -0.85 16.24 -11.20
C PRO A 155 -2.00 15.24 -11.01
N CYS A 156 -2.03 14.56 -9.86
CA CYS A 156 -3.14 13.71 -9.44
C CYS A 156 -4.41 14.55 -9.21
N GLY A 157 -5.51 14.15 -9.85
CA GLY A 157 -6.83 14.79 -9.76
C GLY A 157 -7.79 14.17 -8.75
N CYS A 158 -7.36 13.17 -7.95
CA CYS A 158 -8.24 12.49 -7.00
C CYS A 158 -8.77 13.44 -5.89
N GLN A 159 -9.85 13.04 -5.22
CA GLN A 159 -10.48 13.87 -4.18
C GLN A 159 -9.56 14.15 -2.97
N LYS A 160 -8.62 13.25 -2.64
CA LYS A 160 -7.62 13.50 -1.60
C LYS A 160 -6.60 14.58 -1.99
N CYS A 161 -6.35 14.74 -3.29
CA CYS A 161 -5.41 15.73 -3.83
C CYS A 161 -6.10 17.05 -4.20
N ASN A 162 -7.36 16.99 -4.59
CA ASN A 162 -8.19 18.11 -5.04
C ASN A 162 -9.63 17.97 -4.47
N PRO A 163 -9.82 18.17 -3.16
CA PRO A 163 -11.13 18.07 -2.53
C PRO A 163 -12.02 19.23 -2.96
N LYS A 164 -13.34 19.03 -2.94
CA LYS A 164 -14.33 20.09 -3.23
C LYS A 164 -14.19 21.31 -2.31
N GLY A 165 -13.69 21.14 -1.09
CA GLY A 165 -13.44 22.22 -0.12
C GLY A 165 -12.19 23.06 -0.39
N GLY A 166 -11.45 22.79 -1.47
CA GLY A 166 -10.26 23.56 -1.84
C GLY A 166 -9.07 23.36 -0.89
N ASP A 167 -8.17 24.33 -0.86
CA ASP A 167 -6.88 24.23 -0.16
C ASP A 167 -7.00 24.11 1.36
N GLU A 168 -8.07 24.65 1.95
CA GLU A 168 -8.30 24.54 3.40
C GLU A 168 -8.61 23.09 3.80
N GLU A 169 -9.41 22.35 3.02
CA GLU A 169 -9.65 20.94 3.27
C GLU A 169 -8.40 20.09 3.01
N VAL A 170 -7.58 20.48 2.02
CA VAL A 170 -6.27 19.86 1.81
C VAL A 170 -5.41 20.01 3.07
N LYS A 171 -5.31 21.23 3.61
CA LYS A 171 -4.49 21.53 4.79
C LYS A 171 -4.94 20.69 5.99
N LYS A 172 -6.23 20.68 6.31
CA LYS A 172 -6.79 19.86 7.40
C LYS A 172 -6.50 18.38 7.21
N SER A 173 -6.62 17.88 5.99
CA SER A 173 -6.37 16.48 5.68
C SER A 173 -4.88 16.10 5.76
N GLU A 174 -3.97 17.00 5.44
CA GLU A 174 -2.53 16.79 5.63
C GLU A 174 -2.14 16.87 7.12
N GLU A 175 -2.78 17.74 7.90
CA GLU A 175 -2.65 17.78 9.37
C GLU A 175 -3.13 16.46 10.02
N ARG A 176 -4.28 15.92 9.58
CA ARG A 176 -4.75 14.60 10.03
C ARG A 176 -3.76 13.49 9.69
N VAL A 177 -3.24 13.44 8.46
CA VAL A 177 -2.24 12.44 8.07
C VAL A 177 -0.97 12.55 8.91
N LYS A 178 -0.46 13.76 9.13
CA LYS A 178 0.69 13.98 10.00
C LYS A 178 0.44 13.49 11.43
N LYS A 179 -0.74 13.77 11.98
CA LYS A 179 -1.14 13.30 13.32
C LYS A 179 -1.23 11.77 13.39
N ILE A 180 -1.74 11.12 12.33
CA ILE A 180 -1.74 9.65 12.19
C ILE A 180 -0.30 9.13 12.22
N GLU A 181 0.62 9.72 11.45
CA GLU A 181 2.05 9.32 11.43
C GLU A 181 2.70 9.46 12.81
N GLU A 182 2.46 10.58 13.49
CA GLU A 182 2.98 10.86 14.84
C GLU A 182 2.47 9.85 15.87
N ILE A 183 1.17 9.58 15.90
CA ILE A 183 0.61 8.59 16.84
C ILE A 183 1.11 7.19 16.48
N LEU A 184 1.07 6.79 15.20
CA LEU A 184 1.52 5.47 14.76
C LEU A 184 2.99 5.21 15.12
N ALA A 185 3.85 6.23 15.00
CA ALA A 185 5.25 6.11 15.41
C ALA A 185 5.39 5.78 16.90
N LYS A 186 4.53 6.37 17.77
CA LYS A 186 4.50 6.03 19.19
C LYS A 186 3.92 4.63 19.42
N LEU A 187 2.83 4.26 18.73
CA LEU A 187 2.21 2.93 18.87
C LEU A 187 3.16 1.79 18.47
N LYS A 188 4.02 2.02 17.47
CA LYS A 188 5.06 1.08 17.05
C LYS A 188 6.24 0.99 18.02
N ASN A 189 6.46 2.02 18.83
CA ASN A 189 7.54 2.04 19.79
C ASN A 189 7.12 1.37 21.10
N HIS A 190 7.58 0.14 21.33
CA HIS A 190 7.28 -0.60 22.56
C HIS A 190 7.79 0.06 23.85
N ASP A 191 8.72 1.01 23.74
CA ASP A 191 9.25 1.78 24.87
C ASP A 191 8.45 3.07 25.15
N SER A 192 7.45 3.40 24.33
CA SER A 192 6.60 4.56 24.57
C SER A 192 5.76 4.38 25.84
N THR A 193 5.89 5.32 26.78
CA THR A 193 5.21 5.27 28.09
C THR A 193 4.01 6.21 28.20
N ASP A 194 3.82 7.09 27.21
CA ASP A 194 2.79 8.13 27.18
C ASP A 194 1.56 7.76 26.33
N ILE A 195 1.43 6.49 25.92
CA ILE A 195 0.26 6.00 25.19
C ILE A 195 -0.95 5.91 26.14
N THR A 196 -2.07 6.49 25.72
CA THR A 196 -3.36 6.42 26.44
C THR A 196 -4.43 5.79 25.56
N GLU A 197 -5.55 5.38 26.17
CA GLU A 197 -6.70 4.86 25.44
C GLU A 197 -7.26 5.88 24.45
N GLU A 198 -7.35 7.15 24.88
CA GLU A 198 -7.86 8.27 24.09
C GLU A 198 -7.00 8.52 22.85
N MET A 199 -5.67 8.34 22.97
CA MET A 199 -4.75 8.49 21.84
C MET A 199 -4.97 7.41 20.78
N ILE A 200 -5.23 6.16 21.20
CA ILE A 200 -5.53 5.06 20.27
C ILE A 200 -6.91 5.26 19.62
N ASP A 201 -7.90 5.67 20.42
CA ASP A 201 -9.25 6.00 19.92
C ASP A 201 -9.19 7.16 18.90
N GLU A 202 -8.44 8.24 19.18
CA GLU A 202 -8.21 9.36 18.26
C GLU A 202 -7.56 8.88 16.96
N PHE A 203 -6.50 8.06 17.05
CA PHE A 203 -5.82 7.50 15.90
C PHE A 203 -6.78 6.76 14.96
N LEU A 204 -7.63 5.89 15.51
CA LEU A 204 -8.60 5.13 14.72
C LEU A 204 -9.66 6.01 14.07
N VAL A 205 -10.11 7.07 14.75
CA VAL A 205 -11.02 8.07 14.18
C VAL A 205 -10.36 8.80 13.02
N LEU A 206 -9.10 9.23 13.16
CA LEU A 206 -8.36 9.91 12.10
C LEU A 206 -8.16 9.01 10.87
N VAL A 207 -7.82 7.73 11.10
CA VAL A 207 -7.67 6.72 10.05
C VAL A 207 -8.95 6.55 9.23
N ASP A 208 -10.10 6.50 9.90
CA ASP A 208 -11.42 6.42 9.26
C ASP A 208 -11.78 7.69 8.48
N GLN A 209 -11.60 8.87 9.08
CA GLN A 209 -11.81 10.16 8.42
C GLN A 209 -10.96 10.32 7.15
N GLU A 210 -9.73 9.80 7.21
CA GLU A 210 -8.81 9.78 6.08
C GLU A 210 -9.08 8.64 5.09
N LYS A 211 -10.07 7.77 5.31
CA LYS A 211 -10.49 6.72 4.36
C LYS A 211 -9.36 5.77 3.95
N MET A 212 -8.55 5.34 4.90
CA MET A 212 -7.38 4.48 4.64
C MET A 212 -7.74 2.99 4.45
N HIS A 213 -8.80 2.70 3.70
CA HIS A 213 -9.42 1.36 3.64
C HIS A 213 -8.51 0.24 3.12
N THR A 214 -7.43 0.57 2.42
CA THR A 214 -6.47 -0.42 1.88
C THR A 214 -5.15 -0.47 2.68
N LYS A 215 -5.17 0.03 3.93
CA LYS A 215 -4.02 0.02 4.85
C LYS A 215 -4.48 -0.18 6.30
N LEU A 216 -5.65 -0.78 6.50
CA LEU A 216 -6.25 -0.98 7.82
C LEU A 216 -5.59 -2.10 8.61
N SER A 217 -4.99 -3.11 7.95
CA SER A 217 -4.34 -4.26 8.61
C SER A 217 -3.32 -3.79 9.67
N GLU A 218 -2.34 -3.00 9.23
CA GLU A 218 -1.29 -2.44 10.08
C GLU A 218 -1.85 -1.50 11.17
N PHE A 219 -2.83 -0.68 10.84
CA PHE A 219 -3.40 0.28 11.80
C PHE A 219 -4.16 -0.42 12.92
N TYR A 220 -4.97 -1.43 12.58
CA TYR A 220 -5.70 -2.21 13.56
C TYR A 220 -4.78 -3.10 14.41
N GLU A 221 -3.72 -3.67 13.82
CA GLU A 221 -2.72 -4.43 14.58
C GLU A 221 -2.05 -3.56 15.65
N ASN A 222 -1.57 -2.37 15.27
CA ASN A 222 -0.92 -1.46 16.21
C ASN A 222 -1.87 -0.98 17.30
N ALA A 223 -3.14 -0.70 16.97
CA ALA A 223 -4.16 -0.38 17.97
C ALA A 223 -4.41 -1.56 18.92
N ALA A 224 -4.55 -2.78 18.38
CA ALA A 224 -4.81 -3.99 19.17
C ALA A 224 -3.69 -4.29 20.16
N LEU A 225 -2.43 -4.20 19.72
CA LEU A 225 -1.25 -4.37 20.57
C LEU A 225 -1.22 -3.35 21.71
N ASN A 226 -1.53 -2.08 21.42
CA ASN A 226 -1.49 -1.02 22.43
C ASN A 226 -2.66 -1.09 23.42
N TYR A 227 -3.88 -1.43 22.97
CA TYR A 227 -4.95 -1.76 23.91
C TYR A 227 -4.57 -2.93 24.81
N ASN A 228 -3.86 -3.93 24.27
CA ASN A 228 -3.38 -5.03 25.07
C ASN A 228 -2.36 -4.58 26.10
N TYR A 229 -1.34 -3.79 25.72
CA TYR A 229 -0.37 -3.20 26.67
C TYR A 229 -1.05 -2.46 27.83
N LEU A 230 -2.11 -1.71 27.53
CA LEU A 230 -2.88 -0.94 28.53
C LEU A 230 -3.86 -1.79 29.36
N GLY A 231 -4.18 -3.01 28.91
CA GLY A 231 -5.04 -3.96 29.60
C GLY A 231 -6.52 -3.92 29.22
N TYR A 232 -6.84 -3.38 28.04
CA TYR A 232 -8.19 -3.35 27.47
C TYR A 232 -8.44 -4.58 26.60
N ASP A 233 -8.58 -5.75 27.24
CA ASP A 233 -8.66 -7.06 26.58
C ASP A 233 -9.74 -7.11 25.47
N VAL A 234 -10.92 -6.52 25.71
CA VAL A 234 -12.04 -6.49 24.75
C VAL A 234 -11.71 -5.65 23.52
N LYS A 235 -11.13 -4.46 23.70
CA LYS A 235 -10.71 -3.60 22.58
C LYS A 235 -9.56 -4.27 21.82
N ALA A 236 -8.57 -4.82 22.53
CA ALA A 236 -7.45 -5.55 21.94
C ALA A 236 -7.94 -6.68 21.03
N LYS A 237 -8.85 -7.54 21.52
CA LYS A 237 -9.43 -8.61 20.69
C LYS A 237 -10.16 -8.06 19.47
N LYS A 238 -11.05 -7.08 19.67
CA LYS A 238 -11.82 -6.47 18.57
C LYS A 238 -10.91 -5.99 17.45
N TYR A 239 -9.88 -5.23 17.77
CA TYR A 239 -8.98 -4.69 16.74
C TYR A 239 -8.05 -5.75 16.16
N ALA A 240 -7.67 -6.79 16.91
CA ALA A 240 -6.95 -7.94 16.36
C ALA A 240 -7.82 -8.70 15.32
N ASP A 241 -9.09 -8.94 15.62
CA ASP A 241 -10.04 -9.54 14.66
C ASP A 241 -10.20 -8.67 13.40
N LEU A 242 -10.29 -7.35 13.55
CA LEU A 242 -10.36 -6.41 12.43
C LEU A 242 -9.06 -6.38 11.61
N ALA A 243 -7.89 -6.48 12.26
CA ALA A 243 -6.60 -6.59 11.59
C ALA A 243 -6.54 -7.86 10.73
N VAL A 244 -7.03 -9.00 11.23
CA VAL A 244 -7.15 -10.24 10.44
C VAL A 244 -8.04 -10.03 9.21
N GLN A 245 -9.21 -9.40 9.38
CA GLN A 245 -10.13 -9.17 8.26
C GLN A 245 -9.52 -8.26 7.19
N ALA A 246 -8.89 -7.15 7.62
CA ALA A 246 -8.21 -6.22 6.72
C ALA A 246 -7.01 -6.89 6.04
N GLY A 247 -6.17 -7.63 6.78
CA GLY A 247 -5.01 -8.32 6.23
C GLY A 247 -5.37 -9.39 5.21
N ILE A 248 -6.50 -10.11 5.36
CA ILE A 248 -6.98 -11.05 4.32
C ILE A 248 -7.23 -10.31 3.00
N VAL A 249 -7.77 -9.10 3.07
CA VAL A 249 -8.07 -8.25 1.90
C VAL A 249 -6.79 -7.64 1.32
N GLU A 250 -5.91 -7.14 2.18
CA GLU A 250 -4.72 -6.36 1.83
C GLU A 250 -3.51 -7.20 1.45
N GLU A 251 -3.31 -8.34 2.10
CA GLU A 251 -2.08 -9.16 2.04
C GLU A 251 -2.36 -10.61 1.65
N GLY A 252 -3.60 -11.08 1.84
CA GLY A 252 -4.03 -12.44 1.55
C GLY A 252 -4.14 -13.33 2.80
N PRO A 253 -4.92 -14.42 2.75
CA PRO A 253 -5.27 -15.21 3.93
C PRO A 253 -4.09 -15.97 4.57
N GLU A 254 -3.04 -16.20 3.80
CA GLU A 254 -1.83 -16.93 4.22
C GLU A 254 -0.66 -15.98 4.55
N ALA A 255 -0.89 -14.66 4.56
CA ALA A 255 0.14 -13.71 4.93
C ALA A 255 0.56 -13.90 6.39
N ASN A 256 1.87 -13.80 6.67
CA ASN A 256 2.42 -13.98 8.01
C ASN A 256 1.75 -13.05 9.03
N GLY A 257 1.48 -11.79 8.66
CA GLY A 257 0.77 -10.83 9.51
C GLY A 257 -0.66 -11.28 9.84
N VAL A 258 -1.39 -11.85 8.87
CA VAL A 258 -2.73 -12.40 9.08
C VAL A 258 -2.69 -13.59 10.04
N ILE A 259 -1.73 -14.51 9.86
CA ILE A 259 -1.56 -15.67 10.74
C ILE A 259 -1.20 -15.22 12.16
N ALA A 260 -0.24 -14.29 12.31
CA ALA A 260 0.15 -13.74 13.59
C ALA A 260 -1.03 -13.06 14.31
N ASN A 261 -1.80 -12.24 13.60
CA ASN A 261 -2.97 -11.58 14.15
C ASN A 261 -4.09 -12.57 14.51
N ARG A 262 -4.26 -13.69 13.78
CA ARG A 262 -5.19 -14.77 14.18
C ARG A 262 -4.78 -15.42 15.50
N ILE A 263 -3.49 -15.73 15.65
CA ILE A 263 -2.95 -16.29 16.90
C ILE A 263 -3.17 -15.30 18.04
N PHE A 264 -2.80 -14.03 17.83
CA PHE A 264 -3.01 -12.98 18.82
C PHE A 264 -4.48 -12.81 19.22
N ALA A 265 -5.39 -12.75 18.25
CA ALA A 265 -6.83 -12.64 18.50
C ALA A 265 -7.42 -13.85 19.25
N SER A 266 -6.82 -15.03 19.08
CA SER A 266 -7.25 -16.27 19.75
C SER A 266 -6.82 -16.34 21.22
N ASP A 267 -5.67 -15.74 21.57
CA ASP A 267 -5.16 -15.68 22.93
C ASP A 267 -4.45 -14.35 23.25
N ILE A 268 -5.27 -13.35 23.54
CA ILE A 268 -4.86 -12.00 23.90
C ILE A 268 -4.01 -11.96 25.20
N LYS A 269 -4.17 -12.95 26.10
CA LYS A 269 -3.48 -12.98 27.40
C LYS A 269 -2.16 -13.75 27.35
N GLY A 270 -2.05 -14.74 26.46
CA GLY A 270 -0.82 -15.48 26.20
C GLY A 270 0.18 -14.71 25.34
N HIS A 271 -0.27 -13.69 24.60
CA HIS A 271 0.62 -12.87 23.78
C HIS A 271 1.64 -12.08 24.63
N PHE A 272 2.86 -11.88 24.10
CA PHE A 272 3.95 -11.25 24.85
C PHE A 272 3.59 -9.86 25.36
N SER A 273 2.74 -9.13 24.63
CA SER A 273 2.31 -7.79 24.98
C SER A 273 1.55 -7.72 26.30
N TYR A 274 0.87 -8.80 26.70
CA TYR A 274 0.07 -8.83 27.92
C TYR A 274 0.94 -8.78 29.19
N ARG A 275 2.24 -9.10 29.08
CA ARG A 275 3.20 -8.96 30.18
C ARG A 275 3.31 -7.52 30.68
N PHE A 276 3.14 -6.54 29.81
CA PHE A 276 3.18 -5.12 30.19
C PHE A 276 1.92 -4.71 30.98
N THR A 277 0.76 -5.26 30.62
CA THR A 277 -0.48 -5.14 31.41
C THR A 277 -0.27 -5.58 32.85
N LEU A 278 0.37 -6.74 33.04
CA LEU A 278 0.64 -7.30 34.35
C LEU A 278 1.59 -6.40 35.17
N LYS A 279 2.62 -5.83 34.54
CA LYS A 279 3.52 -4.86 35.20
C LYS A 279 2.76 -3.62 35.66
N ARG A 280 1.92 -3.04 34.81
CA ARG A 280 1.12 -1.84 35.12
C ARG A 280 0.13 -2.09 36.27
N ARG A 281 -0.56 -3.23 36.26
CA ARG A 281 -1.48 -3.64 37.34
C ARG A 281 -0.76 -3.89 38.67
N LYS A 282 0.51 -4.32 38.65
CA LYS A 282 1.33 -4.47 39.87
C LYS A 282 1.80 -3.12 40.43
N GLY A 283 2.11 -2.15 39.58
CA GLY A 283 2.52 -0.80 39.98
C GLY A 283 1.39 0.10 40.51
N GLN A 284 0.12 -0.25 40.27
CA GLN A 284 -1.05 0.46 40.82
C GLN A 284 -1.51 -0.09 42.19
N LYS A 285 -0.85 -1.14 42.72
CA LYS A 285 -1.20 -1.78 44.00
C LYS A 285 -0.33 -1.30 45.19
N THR A 286 0.29 -0.14 45.07
CA THR A 286 1.05 0.56 46.12
C THR A 286 0.49 1.95 46.31
#